data_AF-A0A9D8BL79-F1
#
_entry.id   AF-A0A9D8BL79-F1
#
_cell.length_a   1.000
_cell.length_b   1.000
_cell.length_c   1.000
_cell.angle_alpha   90.00
_cell.angle_beta   90.00
_cell.angle_gamma   90.00
#
_symmetry.space_group_name_H-M   'P 1'
#
loop_
_entity.id
_entity.type
_entity.pdbx_description
1 polymer ?
#
loop_
_entity_poly.entity_id
_entity_poly.type
_entity_poly.pdbx_seq_one_letter_code
_entity_poly.pdbx_strand_id
1 'polypeptide(L)'
;MRKLIIILIMFSLVVIPSVSFAAKGGEKGASGQAYENASDQAIFNRVGDWFATVGKSKEEKDKIKAERRAKREAERVRKEAEKQTEGIKQDIEKKSQETMRVRDREREQMATQELQQAQEKQMMQKTKSTKMMQGSGQGMQESMPGKGGRGK
;
A
#
# COMPACT_ATOMS: atom_id res chain seq x y z
N MET A 1 -17.56 -19.65 -52.38
CA MET A 1 -17.24 -18.20 -52.41
C MET A 1 -18.13 -17.36 -51.48
N ARG A 2 -19.46 -17.49 -51.49
CA ARG A 2 -20.36 -16.70 -50.60
C ARG A 2 -20.04 -16.81 -49.09
N LYS A 3 -19.64 -18.00 -48.63
CA LYS A 3 -19.25 -18.25 -47.23
C LYS A 3 -17.95 -17.54 -46.81
N LEU A 4 -17.01 -17.31 -47.75
CA LEU A 4 -15.77 -16.58 -47.49
C LEU A 4 -16.03 -15.08 -47.29
N ILE A 5 -16.96 -14.51 -48.06
CA ILE A 5 -17.34 -13.09 -47.94
C ILE A 5 -17.94 -12.81 -46.56
N ILE A 6 -18.79 -13.71 -46.06
CA ILE A 6 -19.43 -13.56 -44.74
C ILE A 6 -18.38 -13.60 -43.62
N ILE A 7 -17.40 -14.50 -43.70
CA ILE A 7 -16.31 -14.61 -42.72
C ILE A 7 -15.47 -13.33 -42.72
N LEU A 8 -15.20 -12.75 -43.89
CA LEU A 8 -14.40 -11.54 -44.02
C LEU A 8 -15.10 -10.30 -43.45
N ILE A 9 -16.43 -10.21 -43.60
CA ILE A 9 -17.25 -9.15 -42.98
C ILE A 9 -17.33 -9.30 -41.46
N MET A 10 -17.50 -10.53 -40.96
CA MET A 10 -17.45 -10.79 -39.51
C MET A 10 -16.09 -10.45 -38.91
N PHE A 11 -15.01 -10.77 -39.62
CA PHE A 11 -13.66 -10.45 -39.16
C PHE A 11 -13.40 -8.94 -39.13
N SER A 12 -13.90 -8.16 -40.11
CA SER A 12 -13.73 -6.70 -40.08
C SER A 12 -14.50 -6.05 -38.93
N LEU A 13 -15.71 -6.51 -38.63
CA LEU A 13 -16.52 -5.98 -37.52
C LEU A 13 -15.87 -6.20 -36.14
N VAL A 14 -15.09 -7.27 -35.98
CA VAL A 14 -14.40 -7.58 -34.71
C VAL A 14 -13.08 -6.81 -34.56
N VAL A 15 -12.39 -6.49 -35.65
CA VAL A 15 -11.06 -5.84 -35.57
C VAL A 15 -11.16 -4.31 -35.43
N ILE A 16 -12.23 -3.68 -35.94
CA ILE A 16 -12.39 -2.21 -35.95
C ILE A 16 -12.49 -1.55 -34.55
N PRO A 17 -13.08 -2.14 -33.48
CA PRO A 17 -13.18 -1.46 -32.19
C PRO A 17 -11.85 -1.36 -31.43
N SER A 18 -10.80 -2.08 -31.87
CA SER A 18 -9.53 -2.21 -31.13
C SER A 18 -8.65 -0.96 -31.17
N VAL A 19 -8.97 0.03 -32.02
CA VAL A 19 -8.26 1.31 -32.10
C VAL A 19 -8.87 2.35 -31.16
N SER A 20 -9.25 1.95 -29.94
CA SER A 20 -9.44 2.90 -28.84
C SER A 20 -8.10 3.59 -28.57
N PHE A 21 -7.91 4.73 -29.23
CA PHE A 21 -6.85 5.69 -28.97
C PHE A 21 -6.86 6.04 -27.48
N ALA A 22 -5.93 5.45 -26.72
CA ALA A 22 -5.47 6.03 -25.49
C ALA A 22 -4.93 7.42 -25.84
N ALA A 23 -5.65 8.46 -25.43
CA ALA A 23 -5.24 9.84 -25.64
C ALA A 23 -3.79 10.01 -25.18
N LYS A 24 -2.99 10.69 -26.00
CA LYS A 24 -1.57 10.98 -25.75
C LYS A 24 -1.47 11.62 -24.36
N GLY A 25 -0.72 10.98 -23.46
CA GLY A 25 -0.66 11.35 -22.04
C GLY A 25 -0.40 12.84 -21.85
N GLY A 26 -1.41 13.57 -21.37
CA GLY A 26 -1.31 14.99 -21.05
C GLY A 26 -2.54 15.83 -21.39
N GLU A 27 -3.31 15.47 -22.42
CA GLU A 27 -4.55 16.18 -22.75
C GLU A 27 -5.75 15.53 -22.02
N LYS A 28 -6.54 16.35 -21.31
CA LYS A 28 -7.81 15.91 -20.71
C LYS A 28 -8.66 15.29 -21.82
N GLY A 29 -8.85 13.97 -21.80
CA GLY A 29 -9.65 13.28 -22.80
C GLY A 29 -11.09 13.83 -22.86
N ALA A 30 -11.83 13.51 -23.93
CA ALA A 30 -13.21 13.97 -24.13
C ALA A 30 -14.12 13.74 -22.89
N SER A 31 -13.82 12.73 -22.07
CA SER A 31 -14.49 12.48 -20.79
C SER A 31 -14.25 13.56 -19.73
N GLY A 32 -13.05 14.16 -19.65
CA GLY A 32 -12.71 15.21 -18.71
C GLY A 32 -13.42 16.53 -19.02
N GLN A 33 -13.47 16.92 -20.29
CA GLN A 33 -14.25 18.09 -20.74
C GLN A 33 -15.76 17.89 -20.57
N ALA A 34 -16.26 16.68 -20.79
CA ALA A 34 -17.65 16.35 -20.51
C ALA A 34 -17.96 16.44 -19.00
N TYR A 35 -17.04 16.03 -18.13
CA TYR A 35 -17.22 16.11 -16.67
C TYR A 35 -17.29 17.55 -16.15
N GLU A 36 -16.41 18.43 -16.67
CA GLU A 36 -16.40 19.85 -16.29
C GLU A 36 -17.69 20.56 -16.73
N ASN A 37 -18.12 20.37 -17.98
CA ASN A 37 -19.33 21.01 -18.52
C ASN A 37 -20.64 20.36 -18.05
N ALA A 38 -20.65 19.04 -17.78
CA ALA A 38 -21.84 18.36 -17.27
C ALA A 38 -22.16 18.78 -15.83
N SER A 39 -21.18 19.20 -15.02
CA SER A 39 -21.42 19.44 -13.60
C SER A 39 -22.29 20.66 -13.31
N ASP A 40 -22.18 21.74 -14.10
CA ASP A 40 -22.92 22.99 -13.87
C ASP A 40 -24.22 23.09 -14.66
N GLN A 41 -24.30 22.47 -15.83
CA GLN A 41 -25.50 22.42 -16.66
C GLN A 41 -26.20 21.05 -16.67
N ALA A 42 -25.83 20.14 -15.76
CA ALA A 42 -26.51 18.86 -15.59
C ALA A 42 -28.03 19.04 -15.57
N ILE A 43 -28.74 18.16 -16.27
CA ILE A 43 -30.20 18.11 -16.32
C ILE A 43 -30.80 18.18 -14.91
N PHE A 44 -30.17 17.51 -13.94
CA PHE A 44 -30.57 17.51 -12.54
C PHE A 44 -30.52 18.90 -11.88
N ASN A 45 -29.47 19.70 -12.14
CA ASN A 45 -29.36 21.06 -11.61
C ASN A 45 -30.39 21.99 -12.26
N ARG A 46 -30.65 21.80 -13.56
CA ARG A 46 -31.61 22.59 -14.31
C ARG A 46 -33.05 22.38 -13.81
N VAL A 47 -33.42 21.13 -13.50
CA VAL A 47 -34.74 20.80 -12.96
C VAL A 47 -34.91 21.38 -11.55
N GLY A 48 -33.92 21.21 -10.68
CA GLY A 48 -33.95 21.77 -9.32
C GLY A 48 -34.02 23.30 -9.29
N ASP A 49 -33.33 23.97 -10.22
CA ASP A 49 -33.39 25.42 -10.38
C ASP A 49 -34.70 25.88 -11.01
N TRP A 50 -35.28 25.11 -11.93
CA TRP A 50 -36.61 25.38 -12.45
C TRP A 50 -37.65 25.39 -11.32
N PHE A 51 -37.71 24.33 -10.51
CA PHE A 51 -38.63 24.26 -9.36
C PHE A 51 -38.48 25.44 -8.39
N ALA A 52 -37.24 25.88 -8.14
CA ALA A 52 -36.99 27.01 -7.25
C ALA A 52 -37.33 28.38 -7.85
N THR A 53 -37.50 28.44 -9.16
CA THR A 53 -37.77 29.68 -9.91
C THR A 53 -39.20 29.75 -10.45
N VAL A 54 -39.99 28.66 -10.44
CA VAL A 54 -41.41 28.70 -10.85
C VAL A 54 -42.17 29.73 -10.00
N GLY A 55 -42.94 30.60 -10.67
CA GLY A 55 -43.78 31.62 -10.01
C GLY A 55 -43.03 32.86 -9.48
N LYS A 56 -41.70 32.95 -9.64
CA LYS A 56 -40.89 34.08 -9.17
C LYS A 56 -40.68 35.17 -10.23
N SER A 57 -40.42 36.40 -9.77
CA SER A 57 -40.09 37.52 -10.66
C SER A 57 -38.71 37.32 -11.31
N LYS A 58 -38.43 37.98 -12.43
CA LYS A 58 -37.15 37.78 -13.15
C LYS A 58 -35.93 38.09 -12.28
N GLU A 59 -36.01 39.15 -11.49
CA GLU A 59 -34.96 39.56 -10.55
C GLU A 59 -34.72 38.54 -9.44
N GLU A 60 -35.80 37.99 -8.86
CA GLU A 60 -35.69 36.94 -7.84
C GLU A 60 -35.10 35.66 -8.40
N LYS A 61 -35.46 35.28 -9.64
CA LYS A 61 -34.93 34.09 -10.31
C LYS A 61 -33.42 34.19 -10.49
N ASP A 62 -32.93 35.36 -10.91
CA ASP A 62 -31.50 35.56 -11.14
C ASP A 62 -30.72 35.56 -9.83
N LYS A 63 -31.28 36.16 -8.77
CA LYS A 63 -30.71 36.09 -7.41
C LYS A 63 -30.61 34.66 -6.89
N ILE A 64 -31.69 33.86 -7.01
CA ILE A 64 -31.71 32.46 -6.57
C ILE A 64 -30.69 31.61 -7.35
N LYS A 65 -30.56 31.83 -8.66
CA LYS A 65 -29.57 31.12 -9.48
C LYS A 65 -28.14 31.48 -9.09
N ALA A 66 -27.86 32.77 -8.86
CA ALA A 66 -26.53 33.24 -8.45
C ALA A 66 -26.13 32.65 -7.09
N GLU A 67 -27.04 32.69 -6.12
CA GLU A 67 -26.81 32.13 -4.78
C GLU A 67 -26.55 30.62 -4.83
N ARG A 68 -27.35 29.88 -5.60
CA ARG A 68 -27.17 28.43 -5.74
C ARG A 68 -25.87 28.06 -6.46
N ARG A 69 -25.44 28.85 -7.45
CA ARG A 69 -24.14 28.66 -8.11
C ARG A 69 -23.00 28.88 -7.13
N ALA A 70 -23.01 30.00 -6.39
CA ALA A 70 -22.01 30.29 -5.37
C ALA A 70 -21.94 29.19 -4.30
N LYS A 71 -23.09 28.67 -3.86
CA LYS A 71 -23.14 27.56 -2.90
C LYS A 71 -22.51 26.27 -3.44
N ARG A 72 -22.79 25.91 -4.70
CA ARG A 72 -22.20 24.73 -5.33
C ARG A 72 -20.69 24.86 -5.49
N GLU A 73 -20.21 26.04 -5.87
CA GLU A 73 -18.79 26.32 -6.00
C GLU A 73 -18.08 26.21 -4.65
N ALA A 74 -18.64 26.81 -3.60
CA ALA A 74 -18.12 26.68 -2.24
C ALA A 74 -18.09 25.21 -1.77
N GLU A 75 -19.13 24.43 -2.08
CA GLU A 75 -19.17 23.00 -1.74
C GLU A 75 -18.13 22.18 -2.51
N ARG A 76 -17.86 22.51 -3.78
CA ARG A 76 -16.79 21.86 -4.56
C ARG A 76 -15.42 22.14 -3.96
N VAL A 77 -15.12 23.41 -3.67
CA VAL A 77 -13.85 23.79 -3.03
C VAL A 77 -13.70 23.08 -1.69
N ARG A 78 -14.76 23.00 -0.88
CA ARG A 78 -14.74 22.25 0.38
C ARG A 78 -14.47 20.76 0.17
N LYS A 79 -15.15 20.11 -0.78
CA LYS A 79 -14.95 18.68 -1.07
C LYS A 79 -13.55 18.38 -1.61
N GLU A 80 -12.99 19.28 -2.40
CA GLU A 80 -11.61 19.15 -2.88
C GLU A 80 -10.60 19.28 -1.74
N ALA A 81 -10.79 20.27 -0.86
CA ALA A 81 -10.00 20.40 0.35
C ALA A 81 -10.12 19.15 1.25
N GLU A 82 -11.33 18.62 1.43
CA GLU A 82 -11.58 17.41 2.22
C GLU A 82 -10.86 16.20 1.62
N LYS A 83 -10.99 15.96 0.31
CA LYS A 83 -10.26 14.89 -0.39
C LYS A 83 -8.75 15.02 -0.26
N GLN A 84 -8.21 16.23 -0.32
CA GLN A 84 -6.78 16.47 -0.08
C GLN A 84 -6.39 16.13 1.35
N THR A 85 -7.19 16.54 2.34
CA THR A 85 -6.91 16.21 3.75
C THR A 85 -7.04 14.71 4.05
N GLU A 86 -8.00 14.02 3.43
CA GLU A 86 -8.14 12.57 3.54
C GLU A 86 -6.96 11.83 2.90
N GLY A 87 -6.52 12.27 1.71
CA GLY A 87 -5.31 11.74 1.07
C GLY A 87 -4.08 11.89 1.96
N ILE A 88 -3.90 13.07 2.55
CA ILE A 88 -2.80 13.32 3.51
C ILE A 88 -2.91 12.42 4.75
N LYS A 89 -4.11 12.24 5.31
CA LYS A 89 -4.33 11.33 6.46
C LYS A 89 -3.97 9.89 6.12
N GLN A 90 -4.40 9.39 4.97
CA GLN A 90 -4.07 8.03 4.51
C GLN A 90 -2.57 7.85 4.31
N ASP A 91 -1.87 8.84 3.77
CA ASP A 91 -0.41 8.78 3.59
C ASP A 91 0.33 8.80 4.93
N ILE A 92 -0.15 9.59 5.90
CA ILE A 92 0.38 9.60 7.27
C ILE A 92 0.15 8.24 7.94
N GLU A 93 -1.04 7.66 7.79
CA GLU A 93 -1.36 6.35 8.36
C GLU A 93 -0.49 5.23 7.77
N LYS A 94 -0.30 5.22 6.45
CA LYS A 94 0.60 4.26 5.78
C LYS A 94 2.04 4.41 6.27
N LYS A 95 2.56 5.64 6.35
CA LYS A 95 3.90 5.90 6.89
C LYS A 95 4.02 5.46 8.35
N SER A 96 2.99 5.68 9.16
CA SER A 96 2.97 5.24 10.55
C SER A 96 3.00 3.71 10.66
N GLN A 97 2.19 3.03 9.84
CA GLN A 97 2.15 1.57 9.79
C GLN A 97 3.48 0.96 9.32
N GLU A 98 4.10 1.56 8.31
CA GLU A 98 5.43 1.14 7.84
C GLU A 98 6.49 1.34 8.92
N THR A 99 6.46 2.48 9.62
CA THR A 99 7.37 2.77 10.75
C THR A 99 7.22 1.74 11.86
N MET A 100 5.98 1.34 12.21
CA MET A 100 5.76 0.27 13.19
C MET A 100 6.33 -1.07 12.73
N ARG A 101 6.10 -1.46 11.47
CA ARG A 101 6.65 -2.71 10.92
C ARG A 101 8.17 -2.73 10.92
N VAL A 102 8.83 -1.61 10.64
CA VAL A 102 10.30 -1.51 10.72
C VAL A 102 10.76 -1.73 12.16
N ARG A 103 10.13 -1.06 13.14
CA ARG A 103 10.46 -1.22 14.55
C ARG A 103 10.25 -2.66 15.05
N ASP A 104 9.21 -3.34 14.58
CA ASP A 104 8.96 -4.74 14.95
C ASP A 104 10.04 -5.67 14.38
N ARG A 105 10.46 -5.47 13.13
CA ARG A 105 11.59 -6.21 12.54
C ARG A 105 12.91 -5.97 13.29
N GLU A 106 13.17 -4.74 13.71
CA GLU A 106 14.37 -4.42 14.52
C GLU A 106 14.35 -5.15 15.87
N ARG A 107 13.17 -5.25 16.52
CA ARG A 107 13.02 -6.01 17.76
C ARG A 107 13.25 -7.51 17.55
N GLU A 108 12.75 -8.09 16.46
CA GLU A 108 13.00 -9.48 16.11
C GLU A 108 14.49 -9.74 15.83
N GLN A 109 15.17 -8.81 15.14
CA GLN A 109 16.61 -8.91 14.90
C GLN A 109 17.42 -8.83 16.20
N MET A 110 17.08 -7.91 17.10
CA MET A 110 17.73 -7.83 18.41
C MET A 110 17.50 -9.10 19.24
N ALA A 111 16.27 -9.63 19.25
CA ALA A 111 15.93 -10.84 19.98
C ALA A 111 16.68 -12.07 19.43
N THR A 112 16.81 -12.20 18.11
CA THR A 112 17.59 -13.29 17.50
C THR A 112 19.08 -13.16 17.77
N GLN A 113 19.63 -11.94 17.73
CA GLN A 113 21.02 -11.67 18.08
C GLN A 113 21.31 -11.98 19.56
N GLU A 114 20.41 -11.62 20.47
CA GLU A 114 20.53 -11.94 21.89
C GLU A 114 20.49 -13.45 22.14
N LEU A 115 19.60 -14.18 21.45
CA LEU A 115 19.52 -15.64 21.53
C LEU A 115 20.82 -16.31 21.06
N GLN A 116 21.40 -15.84 19.94
CA GLN A 116 22.67 -16.35 19.43
C GLN A 116 23.81 -16.12 20.43
N GLN A 117 23.91 -14.90 20.98
CA GLN A 117 24.91 -14.59 22.01
C GLN A 117 24.74 -15.45 23.27
N ALA A 118 23.49 -15.73 23.67
CA ALA A 118 23.21 -16.60 24.80
C ALA A 118 23.66 -18.06 24.53
N GLN A 119 23.39 -18.58 23.32
CA GLN A 119 23.84 -19.91 22.91
C GLN A 119 25.37 -20.02 22.86
N GLU A 120 26.07 -19.03 22.30
CA GLU A 120 27.54 -18.99 22.28
C GLU A 120 28.13 -18.97 23.70
N LYS A 121 27.56 -18.18 24.61
CA LYS A 121 27.98 -18.15 26.02
C LYS A 121 27.80 -19.51 26.68
N GLN A 122 26.68 -20.20 26.45
CA GLN A 122 26.45 -21.55 26.97
C GLN A 122 27.45 -22.56 26.40
N MET A 123 27.75 -22.49 25.10
CA MET A 123 28.75 -23.37 24.47
C MET A 123 30.16 -23.11 25.03
N MET A 124 30.54 -21.84 25.23
CA MET A 124 31.82 -21.50 25.86
C MET A 124 31.91 -21.97 27.32
N GLN A 125 30.82 -21.92 28.08
CA GLN A 125 30.80 -22.46 29.44
C GLN A 125 31.00 -23.99 29.43
N LYS A 126 30.30 -24.70 28.54
CA LYS A 126 30.46 -26.15 28.37
C LYS A 126 31.89 -26.52 27.99
N THR A 127 32.50 -25.84 27.02
CA THR A 127 33.89 -26.13 26.60
C THR A 127 34.91 -25.82 27.69
N LYS A 128 34.71 -24.74 28.47
CA LYS A 128 35.55 -24.43 29.65
C LYS A 128 35.46 -25.54 30.71
N SER A 129 34.26 -26.02 31.03
CA SER A 129 34.06 -27.11 31.98
C SER A 129 34.71 -28.42 31.50
N THR A 130 34.55 -28.78 30.23
CA THR A 130 35.17 -29.99 29.64
C THR A 130 36.70 -29.90 29.68
N LYS A 131 37.29 -28.75 29.34
CA LYS A 131 38.74 -28.55 29.36
C LYS A 131 39.32 -28.69 30.78
N MET A 132 38.61 -28.22 31.80
CA MET A 132 39.03 -28.40 33.20
C MET A 132 38.97 -29.88 33.65
N MET A 133 37.95 -30.63 33.23
CA MET A 133 37.86 -32.08 33.54
C MET A 133 38.98 -32.89 32.86
N GLN A 134 39.36 -32.53 31.63
CA GLN A 134 40.41 -33.23 30.90
C GLN A 134 41.81 -32.96 31.49
N GLY A 135 42.05 -31.74 31.96
CA GLY A 135 43.30 -31.36 32.62
C GLY A 135 43.52 -32.01 34.00
N SER A 136 42.45 -32.26 34.77
CA SER A 136 42.58 -32.93 36.09
C SER A 136 42.85 -34.43 36.00
N GLY A 137 42.52 -35.08 34.87
CA GLY A 137 42.73 -36.52 34.68
C GLY A 137 44.16 -36.91 34.30
N GLN A 138 44.90 -36.04 33.60
CA GLN A 138 46.27 -36.34 33.17
C GLN A 138 47.32 -36.24 34.29
N GLY A 139 47.05 -35.48 35.36
CA GLY A 139 47.97 -35.36 36.50
C GLY A 139 47.92 -36.51 37.51
N MET A 140 46.93 -37.42 37.42
CA MET A 140 46.74 -38.52 38.39
C MET A 140 47.33 -39.87 37.92
N GLN A 141 47.71 -40.04 36.65
CA GLN A 141 48.29 -41.30 36.15
C GLN A 141 49.80 -41.42 36.37
N GLU A 142 50.51 -40.34 36.70
CA GLU A 142 51.98 -40.37 36.90
C GLU A 142 52.44 -40.72 38.33
N SER A 143 51.52 -40.93 39.27
CA SER A 143 51.87 -41.19 40.67
C SER A 143 51.50 -42.58 41.20
N MET A 144 51.24 -43.58 40.33
CA MET A 144 51.12 -44.96 40.77
C MET A 144 52.47 -45.69 40.73
N PRO A 145 53.18 -45.84 41.88
CA PRO A 145 54.42 -46.61 41.94
C PRO A 145 54.13 -48.08 41.61
N GLY A 146 54.89 -48.60 40.64
CA GLY A 146 54.81 -49.97 40.16
C GLY A 146 54.93 -50.99 41.30
N LYS A 147 53.89 -51.81 41.46
CA LYS A 147 54.00 -53.07 42.19
C LYS A 147 54.58 -54.11 41.24
N GLY A 148 55.88 -54.39 41.44
CA GLY A 148 56.60 -55.46 40.77
C GLY A 148 55.93 -56.82 40.98
N GLY A 149 55.59 -57.47 39.89
CA GLY A 149 55.25 -58.89 39.85
C GLY A 149 56.52 -59.69 39.64
N ARG A 150 56.92 -60.42 40.69
CA ARG A 150 58.04 -61.37 40.73
C ARG A 150 57.44 -62.77 40.78
N GLY A 151 57.70 -63.61 39.78
CA GLY A 151 57.38 -65.05 39.77
C GLY A 151 57.81 -65.62 38.43
N LYS A 152 59.02 -66.21 38.36
CA LYS A 152 59.39 -67.60 38.68
C LYS A 152 58.97 -68.56 37.57
#